data_AF-A0AAW7YFE9-F1
#
_entry.id   AF-A0AAW7YFE9-F1
#
_cell.length_a   1.000
_cell.length_b   1.000
_cell.length_c   1.000
_cell.angle_alpha   90.00
_cell.angle_beta   90.00
_cell.angle_gamma   90.00
#
_symmetry.space_group_name_H-M   'P 1'
#
loop_
_entity.id
_entity.type
_entity.pdbx_description
1 polymer ?
#
loop_
_entity_poly.entity_id
_entity_poly.type
_entity_poly.pdbx_seq_one_letter_code
_entity_poly.pdbx_strand_id
1 'polypeptide(L)'
;MPFINLIFIILSFITFFSTNVLAKDIPIYRWVDENNVIHFSQSQPKDDNYTELTTNSSYQAKEIAPKHNQQNATMNEQLSQFEKKKEEVLANNKKIAEQNCQSARLNEKMLTSLGTVMIVDTNGKNKTLSDKDKKAQLALSKENISLYCKPDSIQE
;
A
#
# COMPACT_ATOMS: atom_id res chain seq x y z
N MET A 1 -78.05 4.13 -23.73
CA MET A 1 -77.12 4.37 -22.60
C MET A 1 -76.59 3.12 -21.86
N PRO A 2 -76.66 1.85 -22.35
CA PRO A 2 -75.97 0.72 -21.69
C PRO A 2 -74.55 0.45 -22.23
N PHE A 3 -74.27 0.79 -23.49
CA PHE A 3 -72.98 0.54 -24.14
C PHE A 3 -71.82 1.37 -23.57
N ILE A 4 -72.11 2.60 -23.14
CA ILE A 4 -71.11 3.49 -22.52
C ILE A 4 -70.67 2.92 -21.17
N ASN A 5 -71.62 2.40 -20.38
CA ASN A 5 -71.33 1.76 -19.09
C ASN A 5 -70.52 0.46 -19.25
N LEU A 6 -70.77 -0.32 -20.32
CA LEU A 6 -69.97 -1.51 -20.61
C LEU A 6 -68.52 -1.17 -20.99
N ILE A 7 -68.32 -0.10 -21.77
CA ILE A 7 -66.98 0.39 -22.13
C ILE A 7 -66.23 0.88 -20.87
N PHE A 8 -66.91 1.61 -19.98
CA PHE A 8 -66.30 2.03 -18.71
C PHE A 8 -65.94 0.86 -17.80
N ILE A 9 -66.76 -0.20 -17.76
CA ILE A 9 -66.46 -1.42 -16.98
C ILE A 9 -65.23 -2.15 -17.56
N ILE A 10 -65.13 -2.27 -18.88
CA ILE A 10 -63.99 -2.92 -19.55
C ILE A 10 -62.71 -2.08 -19.35
N LEU A 11 -62.79 -0.76 -19.48
CA LEU A 11 -61.66 0.15 -19.28
C LEU A 11 -61.17 0.14 -17.82
N SER A 12 -62.09 0.01 -16.84
CA SER A 12 -61.77 -0.12 -15.42
C SER A 12 -61.13 -1.46 -15.07
N PHE A 13 -61.38 -2.52 -15.84
CA PHE A 13 -60.78 -3.84 -15.61
C PHE A 13 -59.34 -3.92 -16.13
N ILE A 14 -59.03 -3.20 -17.22
CA ILE A 14 -57.69 -3.15 -17.82
C ILE A 14 -56.68 -2.43 -16.89
N THR A 15 -57.12 -1.43 -16.12
CA THR A 15 -56.25 -0.69 -15.19
C THR A 15 -55.88 -1.47 -13.92
N PHE A 16 -56.57 -2.57 -13.62
CA PHE A 16 -56.33 -3.36 -12.39
C PHE A 16 -55.15 -4.32 -12.50
N PHE A 17 -54.60 -4.58 -13.68
CA PHE A 17 -53.43 -5.44 -13.89
C PHE A 17 -52.09 -4.67 -13.85
N SER A 18 -52.06 -3.55 -13.14
CA SER A 18 -50.81 -2.85 -12.82
C SER A 18 -50.05 -3.66 -11.77
N THR A 19 -49.23 -4.62 -12.19
CA THR A 19 -48.39 -5.42 -11.30
C THR A 19 -47.45 -4.48 -10.53
N ASN A 20 -47.59 -4.44 -9.20
CA ASN A 20 -46.62 -3.79 -8.33
C ASN A 20 -45.26 -4.47 -8.53
N VAL A 21 -44.30 -3.78 -9.12
CA VAL A 21 -42.91 -4.19 -9.09
C VAL A 21 -42.42 -3.92 -7.67
N LEU A 22 -42.40 -4.96 -6.82
CA LEU A 22 -41.68 -4.88 -5.55
C LEU A 22 -40.19 -4.76 -5.88
N ALA A 23 -39.62 -3.58 -5.65
CA ALA A 23 -38.17 -3.41 -5.69
C ALA A 23 -37.55 -4.33 -4.63
N LYS A 24 -36.87 -5.38 -5.09
CA LYS A 24 -36.12 -6.28 -4.21
C LYS A 24 -34.80 -5.59 -3.85
N ASP A 25 -34.53 -5.42 -2.57
CA ASP A 25 -33.24 -4.92 -2.09
C ASP A 25 -32.13 -5.87 -2.56
N ILE A 26 -31.22 -5.37 -3.40
CA ILE A 26 -30.06 -6.13 -3.89
C ILE A 26 -28.91 -5.85 -2.93
N PRO A 27 -28.37 -6.87 -2.24
CA PRO A 27 -27.24 -6.68 -1.35
C PRO A 27 -25.97 -6.35 -2.14
N ILE A 28 -25.21 -5.38 -1.67
CA ILE A 28 -23.88 -5.03 -2.15
C ILE A 28 -22.89 -5.32 -1.03
N TYR A 29 -21.96 -6.23 -1.25
CA TYR A 29 -20.93 -6.60 -0.30
C TYR A 29 -19.71 -5.70 -0.46
N ARG A 30 -19.15 -5.23 0.66
CA ARG A 30 -17.91 -4.44 0.74
C ARG A 30 -16.90 -5.13 1.64
N TRP A 31 -15.64 -5.21 1.21
CA TRP A 31 -14.53 -5.70 2.04
C TRP A 31 -13.21 -4.99 1.71
N VAL A 32 -12.19 -5.22 2.52
CA VAL A 32 -10.81 -4.72 2.33
C VAL A 32 -9.90 -5.93 2.18
N ASP A 33 -9.07 -5.95 1.14
CA ASP A 33 -8.11 -7.03 0.90
C ASP A 33 -6.80 -6.84 1.67
N GLU A 34 -5.88 -7.81 1.55
CA GLU A 34 -4.56 -7.81 2.21
C GLU A 34 -3.67 -6.64 1.78
N ASN A 35 -3.91 -6.08 0.59
CA ASN A 35 -3.20 -4.90 0.08
C ASN A 35 -3.88 -3.59 0.52
N ASN A 36 -4.86 -3.68 1.42
CA ASN A 36 -5.61 -2.57 1.96
C ASN A 36 -6.47 -1.83 0.91
N VAL A 37 -6.88 -2.54 -0.15
CA VAL A 37 -7.76 -2.05 -1.23
C VAL A 37 -9.22 -2.41 -0.94
N ILE A 38 -10.12 -1.45 -1.16
CA ILE A 38 -11.56 -1.62 -0.93
C ILE A 38 -12.22 -2.20 -2.19
N HIS A 39 -12.99 -3.26 -2.02
CA HIS A 39 -13.75 -3.92 -3.09
C HIS A 39 -15.26 -3.86 -2.84
N PHE A 40 -16.03 -3.94 -3.94
CA PHE A 40 -17.49 -4.01 -3.94
C PHE A 40 -17.99 -5.09 -4.90
N SER A 41 -18.98 -5.88 -4.51
CA SER A 41 -19.57 -6.93 -5.35
C SER A 41 -21.02 -7.19 -4.98
N GLN A 42 -21.83 -7.60 -5.97
CA GLN A 42 -23.18 -8.14 -5.73
C GLN A 42 -23.16 -9.64 -5.44
N SER A 43 -22.03 -10.30 -5.69
CA SER A 43 -21.78 -11.69 -5.28
C SER A 43 -21.00 -11.70 -3.97
N GLN A 44 -21.45 -12.53 -3.03
CA GLN A 44 -20.82 -12.69 -1.72
C GLN A 44 -19.35 -13.14 -1.90
N PRO A 45 -18.38 -12.45 -1.26
CA PRO A 45 -16.99 -12.88 -1.29
C PRO A 45 -16.81 -14.21 -0.55
N LYS A 46 -15.70 -14.92 -0.85
CA LYS A 46 -15.41 -16.22 -0.23
C LYS A 46 -15.07 -16.12 1.25
N ASP A 47 -14.51 -14.99 1.66
CA ASP A 47 -14.07 -14.75 3.04
C ASP A 47 -15.20 -14.13 3.85
N ASP A 48 -15.24 -14.41 5.15
CA ASP A 48 -16.31 -13.95 6.05
C ASP A 48 -16.15 -12.48 6.51
N ASN A 49 -15.07 -11.81 6.11
CA ASN A 49 -14.77 -10.44 6.49
C ASN A 49 -15.35 -9.43 5.50
N TYR A 50 -16.68 -9.32 5.44
CA TYR A 50 -17.38 -8.34 4.60
C TYR A 50 -18.50 -7.62 5.34
N THR A 51 -18.98 -6.53 4.75
CA THR A 51 -20.17 -5.81 5.18
C THR A 51 -21.21 -5.86 4.06
N GLU A 52 -22.43 -6.27 4.38
CA GLU A 52 -23.57 -6.23 3.45
C GLU A 52 -24.24 -4.85 3.51
N LEU A 53 -24.37 -4.21 2.35
CA LEU A 53 -25.02 -2.92 2.18
C LEU A 53 -26.33 -3.13 1.41
N THR A 54 -27.42 -2.59 1.95
CA THR A 54 -28.70 -2.49 1.26
C THR A 54 -29.05 -1.03 1.08
N THR A 55 -29.95 -0.74 0.15
CA THR A 55 -30.55 0.59 -0.07
C THR A 55 -31.09 1.17 1.24
N ASN A 56 -31.75 0.36 2.07
CA ASN A 56 -32.29 0.78 3.37
C ASN A 56 -31.20 0.93 4.45
N SER A 57 -30.18 0.05 4.49
CA SER A 57 -29.09 0.18 5.47
C SER A 57 -28.18 1.37 5.19
N SER A 58 -28.08 1.81 3.94
CA SER A 58 -27.32 3.02 3.55
C SER A 58 -27.94 4.30 4.13
N TYR A 59 -29.26 4.37 4.26
CA TYR A 59 -29.94 5.49 4.91
C TYR A 59 -29.82 5.43 6.45
N GLN A 60 -29.93 4.25 7.06
CA GLN A 60 -29.77 4.08 8.52
C GLN A 60 -28.31 4.22 8.99
N ALA A 61 -27.32 3.87 8.15
CA ALA A 61 -25.90 4.08 8.46
C ALA A 61 -25.54 5.57 8.61
N LYS A 62 -26.37 6.49 8.09
CA LYS A 62 -26.22 7.93 8.33
C LYS A 62 -26.71 8.36 9.71
N GLU A 63 -27.62 7.61 10.32
CA GLU A 63 -28.15 7.88 11.67
C GLU A 63 -27.45 7.06 12.77
N ILE A 64 -26.92 5.89 12.41
CA ILE A 64 -26.15 5.01 13.30
C ILE A 64 -24.73 4.91 12.73
N ALA A 65 -24.01 6.03 12.68
CA ALA A 65 -22.56 5.94 12.61
C ALA A 65 -22.12 5.25 13.92
N PRO A 66 -21.55 4.04 13.90
CA PRO A 66 -21.00 3.46 15.10
C PRO A 66 -19.92 4.43 15.61
N LYS A 67 -19.99 4.78 16.89
CA LYS A 67 -18.79 5.20 17.62
C LYS A 67 -17.81 4.04 17.48
N HIS A 68 -16.96 4.11 16.47
CA HIS A 68 -15.87 3.18 16.31
C HIS A 68 -15.05 3.36 17.59
N ASN A 69 -15.11 2.37 18.49
CA ASN A 69 -14.07 2.13 19.48
C ASN A 69 -12.84 1.60 18.72
N GLN A 70 -12.37 2.39 17.75
CA GLN A 70 -10.99 2.43 17.36
C GLN A 70 -10.40 3.33 18.41
N GLN A 71 -9.27 2.94 18.97
CA GLN A 71 -8.41 3.82 19.73
C GLN A 71 -8.34 5.16 18.97
N ASN A 72 -9.08 6.16 19.44
CA ASN A 72 -9.24 7.44 18.76
C ASN A 72 -7.97 8.24 19.00
N ALA A 73 -6.89 7.82 18.36
CA ALA A 73 -5.85 8.76 18.03
C ALA A 73 -6.51 9.74 17.07
N THR A 74 -6.63 11.00 17.49
CA THR A 74 -7.12 12.06 16.61
C THR A 74 -6.31 12.04 15.30
N MET A 75 -6.88 12.48 14.18
CA MET A 75 -6.14 12.56 12.91
C MET A 75 -4.80 13.32 13.07
N ASN A 76 -4.74 14.24 14.02
CA ASN A 76 -3.55 14.95 14.46
C ASN A 76 -2.51 14.04 15.17
N GLU A 77 -2.94 13.13 16.04
CA GLU A 77 -2.07 12.14 16.67
C GLU A 77 -1.52 11.12 15.65
N GLN A 78 -2.32 10.66 14.71
CA GLN A 78 -1.86 9.76 13.64
C GLN A 78 -0.84 10.44 12.73
N LEU A 79 -1.07 11.70 12.37
CA LEU A 79 -0.10 12.50 11.59
C LEU A 79 1.20 12.69 12.38
N SER A 80 1.12 12.99 13.67
CA SER A 80 2.30 13.15 14.54
C SER A 80 3.13 11.86 14.67
N GLN A 81 2.46 10.70 14.73
CA GLN A 81 3.15 9.40 14.77
C GLN A 81 3.81 9.07 13.43
N PHE A 82 3.15 9.39 12.32
CA PHE A 82 3.71 9.23 10.99
C PHE A 82 4.95 10.11 10.78
N GLU A 83 4.89 11.37 11.20
CA GLU A 83 6.02 12.31 11.15
C GLU A 83 7.21 11.81 11.98
N LYS A 84 6.96 11.38 13.22
CA LYS A 84 8.01 10.77 14.08
C LYS A 84 8.64 9.54 13.43
N LYS A 85 7.82 8.63 12.87
CA LYS A 85 8.32 7.44 12.17
C LYS A 85 9.13 7.80 10.93
N LYS A 86 8.70 8.81 10.18
CA LYS A 86 9.44 9.34 9.02
C LYS A 86 10.79 9.91 9.44
N GLU A 87 10.84 10.69 10.51
CA GLU A 87 12.09 11.23 11.07
C GLU A 87 13.03 10.12 11.52
N GLU A 88 12.52 9.10 12.22
CA GLU A 88 13.29 7.93 12.64
C GLU A 88 13.89 7.18 11.44
N VAL A 89 13.07 6.90 10.42
CA VAL A 89 13.53 6.24 9.18
C VAL A 89 14.59 7.08 8.48
N LEU A 90 14.41 8.40 8.39
CA LEU A 90 15.37 9.30 7.77
C LEU A 90 16.70 9.34 8.54
N ALA A 91 16.64 9.39 9.87
CA ALA A 91 17.82 9.35 10.73
C ALA A 91 18.56 8.02 10.60
N ASN A 92 17.84 6.90 10.56
CA ASN A 92 18.43 5.57 10.35
C ASN A 92 19.06 5.44 8.96
N ASN A 93 18.37 5.89 7.91
CA ASN A 93 18.90 5.89 6.55
C ASN A 93 20.16 6.74 6.42
N LYS A 94 20.22 7.91 7.10
CA LYS A 94 21.43 8.74 7.15
C LYS A 94 22.59 8.00 7.80
N LYS A 95 22.35 7.27 8.90
CA LYS A 95 23.37 6.46 9.58
C LYS A 95 23.87 5.32 8.69
N ILE A 96 22.97 4.60 8.02
CA ILE A 96 23.31 3.51 7.09
C ILE A 96 24.12 4.06 5.91
N ALA A 97 23.71 5.19 5.33
CA ALA A 97 24.46 5.84 4.25
C ALA A 97 25.88 6.22 4.67
N GLU A 98 26.06 6.75 5.88
CA GLU A 98 27.37 7.08 6.43
C GLU A 98 28.26 5.83 6.57
N GLN A 99 27.70 4.74 7.12
CA GLN A 99 28.41 3.46 7.23
C GLN A 99 28.81 2.91 5.86
N ASN A 100 27.90 2.93 4.88
CA ASN A 100 28.15 2.49 3.52
C ASN A 100 29.24 3.35 2.84
N CYS A 101 29.22 4.67 3.06
CA CYS A 101 30.27 5.56 2.58
C CYS A 101 31.65 5.20 3.16
N GLN A 102 31.73 5.00 4.48
CA GLN A 102 32.98 4.61 5.15
C GLN A 102 33.52 3.28 4.62
N SER A 103 32.66 2.27 4.49
CA SER A 103 33.02 0.97 3.90
C SER A 103 33.48 1.12 2.45
N ALA A 104 32.82 1.93 1.64
CA ALA A 104 33.20 2.15 0.24
C ALA A 104 34.57 2.84 0.11
N ARG A 105 34.85 3.86 0.94
CA ARG A 105 36.16 4.52 1.01
C ARG A 105 37.27 3.56 1.45
N LEU A 106 37.00 2.70 2.44
CA LEU A 106 37.96 1.69 2.88
C LEU A 106 38.22 0.63 1.81
N ASN A 107 37.18 0.19 1.11
CA ASN A 107 37.31 -0.74 -0.01
C ASN A 107 38.15 -0.14 -1.14
N GLU A 108 37.86 1.09 -1.56
CA GLU A 108 38.67 1.80 -2.57
C GLU A 108 40.14 1.89 -2.12
N LYS A 109 40.39 2.31 -0.88
CA LYS A 109 41.74 2.42 -0.34
C LYS A 109 42.47 1.07 -0.32
N MET A 110 41.81 0.01 0.13
CA MET A 110 42.39 -1.34 0.15
C MET A 110 42.75 -1.81 -1.26
N LEU A 111 41.84 -1.62 -2.22
CA LEU A 111 42.02 -2.05 -3.62
C LEU A 111 43.09 -1.23 -4.34
N THR A 112 43.31 0.03 -3.97
CA THR A 112 44.33 0.89 -4.60
C THR A 112 45.69 0.81 -3.93
N SER A 113 45.74 0.55 -2.62
CA SER A 113 46.99 0.59 -1.84
C SER A 113 47.69 -0.77 -1.74
N LEU A 114 46.95 -1.88 -1.79
CA LEU A 114 47.52 -3.21 -1.63
C LEU A 114 47.84 -3.83 -2.99
N GLY A 115 49.01 -4.47 -3.12
CA GLY A 115 49.36 -5.27 -4.30
C GLY A 115 48.40 -6.45 -4.47
N THR A 116 48.26 -7.25 -3.40
CA THR A 116 47.40 -8.44 -3.36
C THR A 116 46.24 -8.23 -2.39
N VAL A 117 45.03 -8.61 -2.81
CA VAL A 117 43.82 -8.57 -1.97
C VAL A 117 43.22 -9.97 -1.92
N MET A 118 43.00 -10.49 -0.70
CA MET A 118 42.30 -11.75 -0.49
C MET A 118 40.88 -11.50 0.03
N ILE A 119 39.92 -12.25 -0.49
CA ILE A 119 38.52 -12.25 -0.05
C ILE A 119 38.10 -13.66 0.35
N VAL A 120 37.11 -13.77 1.20
CA VAL A 120 36.47 -15.06 1.51
C VAL A 120 35.37 -15.29 0.46
N ASP A 121 35.41 -16.44 -0.22
CA ASP A 121 34.39 -16.82 -1.19
C ASP A 121 33.12 -17.36 -0.52
N THR A 122 32.11 -17.70 -1.33
CA THR A 122 30.83 -18.26 -0.85
C THR A 122 30.97 -19.60 -0.12
N ASN A 123 32.11 -20.28 -0.27
CA ASN A 123 32.41 -21.56 0.39
C ASN A 123 33.26 -21.36 1.66
N GLY A 124 33.50 -20.12 2.07
CA GLY A 124 34.32 -19.79 3.23
C GLY A 124 35.84 -19.91 2.98
N LYS A 125 36.29 -20.04 1.72
CA LYS A 125 37.71 -20.18 1.38
C LYS A 125 38.32 -18.84 0.99
N ASN A 126 39.57 -18.63 1.38
CA ASN A 126 40.33 -17.45 0.94
C ASN A 126 40.67 -17.58 -0.54
N LYS A 127 40.30 -16.55 -1.30
CA LYS A 127 40.60 -16.39 -2.72
C LYS A 127 41.31 -15.06 -2.94
N THR A 128 42.41 -15.09 -3.67
CA THR A 128 43.06 -13.86 -4.14
C THR A 128 42.26 -13.26 -5.29
N LEU A 129 42.00 -11.95 -5.25
CA LEU A 129 41.37 -11.24 -6.36
C LEU A 129 42.30 -11.20 -7.56
N SER A 130 41.77 -11.53 -8.74
CA SER A 130 42.46 -11.29 -10.00
C SER A 130 42.49 -9.78 -10.31
N ASP A 131 43.38 -9.34 -11.21
CA ASP A 131 43.43 -7.93 -11.61
C ASP A 131 42.10 -7.44 -12.22
N LYS A 132 41.43 -8.31 -12.97
CA LYS A 132 40.11 -8.04 -13.54
C LYS A 132 39.07 -7.84 -12.43
N ASP A 133 39.02 -8.74 -11.45
CA ASP A 133 38.07 -8.67 -10.34
C ASP A 133 38.36 -7.46 -9.44
N LYS A 134 39.64 -7.17 -9.20
CA LYS A 134 40.10 -5.99 -8.45
C LYS A 134 39.66 -4.70 -9.13
N LYS A 135 39.77 -4.60 -10.45
CA LYS A 135 39.29 -3.44 -11.24
C LYS A 135 37.77 -3.31 -11.17
N ALA A 136 37.03 -4.41 -11.25
CA ALA A 136 35.57 -4.41 -11.11
C ALA A 136 35.13 -3.96 -9.71
N GLN A 137 35.76 -4.49 -8.66
CA GLN A 137 35.47 -4.11 -7.28
C GLN A 137 35.83 -2.64 -7.00
N LEU A 138 36.89 -2.13 -7.64
CA LEU A 138 37.27 -0.72 -7.53
C LEU A 138 36.21 0.18 -8.18
N ALA A 139 35.71 -0.18 -9.36
CA ALA A 139 34.63 0.57 -10.01
C ALA A 139 33.36 0.60 -9.14
N LEU A 140 32.96 -0.55 -8.60
CA LEU A 140 31.82 -0.65 -7.68
C LEU A 140 32.04 0.19 -6.41
N SER A 141 33.25 0.20 -5.86
CA SER A 141 33.57 1.02 -4.68
C SER A 141 33.42 2.51 -4.97
N LYS A 142 33.86 2.97 -6.15
CA LYS A 142 33.68 4.36 -6.59
C LYS A 142 32.22 4.73 -6.81
N GLU A 143 31.43 3.83 -7.38
CA GLU A 143 29.98 4.02 -7.52
C GLU A 143 29.30 4.14 -6.15
N ASN A 144 29.63 3.26 -5.20
CA ASN A 144 29.12 3.33 -3.84
C ASN A 144 29.54 4.62 -3.12
N ILE A 145 30.76 5.13 -3.35
CA ILE A 145 31.17 6.45 -2.85
C ILE A 145 30.25 7.53 -3.43
N SER A 146 30.00 7.52 -4.74
CA SER A 146 29.11 8.50 -5.38
C SER A 146 27.67 8.43 -4.88
N LEU A 147 27.18 7.25 -4.49
CA LEU A 147 25.81 7.05 -4.04
C LEU A 147 25.61 7.39 -2.56
N TYR A 148 26.54 6.99 -1.69
CA TYR A 148 26.37 7.05 -0.25
C TYR A 148 27.13 8.19 0.42
N CYS A 149 28.26 8.61 -0.13
CA CYS A 149 29.01 9.71 0.43
C CYS A 149 28.38 11.03 0.03
N LYS A 150 28.12 11.88 1.02
CA LYS A 150 27.85 13.29 0.75
C LYS A 150 29.08 13.90 0.09
N PRO A 151 28.92 14.84 -0.86
CA PRO A 151 30.04 15.66 -1.29
C PRO A 151 30.63 16.27 -0.02
N ASP A 152 31.96 16.16 0.16
CA ASP A 152 32.63 16.68 1.34
C ASP A 152 32.28 18.17 1.43
N SER A 153 31.32 18.50 2.31
CA SER A 153 31.14 19.87 2.74
C SER A 153 32.45 20.21 3.41
N ILE A 154 33.21 21.10 2.78
CA ILE A 154 34.44 21.69 3.31
C ILE A 154 34.21 21.89 4.81
N GLN A 155 34.97 21.17 5.63
CA GLN A 155 35.00 21.36 7.06
C GLN A 155 35.43 22.81 7.30
N GLU A 156 34.48 23.63 7.75
CA GLU A 156 34.73 24.97 8.31
C GLU A 156 35.12 24.83 9.79
#